data_AF-A0ABD3SJG9-F1
#
_entry.id   AF-A0ABD3SJG9-F1
#
_cell.length_a   1.000
_cell.length_b   1.000
_cell.length_c   1.000
_cell.angle_alpha   90.00
_cell.angle_beta   90.00
_cell.angle_gamma   90.00
#
_symmetry.space_group_name_H-M   'P 1'
#
loop_
_entity.id
_entity.type
_entity.pdbx_description
1 polymer ?
#
loop_
_entity_poly.entity_id
_entity_poly.type
_entity_poly.pdbx_seq_one_letter_code
_entity_poly.pdbx_strand_id
1 'polypeptide(L)'
;MEGIIVRRVIPSDNSCLFNAVGYVMDHDKNKASELRQVIAATVVSDPEKYSEAFLGKTNEEYCEWILNPEKWGGAIELSILAEFYGREIAAYDIQTTRCDLYGQDKNFEERVMLIYDGLHYDALAMSPFEGAPEEFDQTIFAVQSDRTVGSVERLALNLVKDQQGKRSYTDTSNFTLRCGACQIGLIGQKEAVEHAKATGHVNFQEYS
;
A
#
# COMPACT_ATOMS: atom_id res chain seq x y z
N MET A 1 -9.07 27.55 9.10
CA MET A 1 -9.83 26.96 7.97
C MET A 1 -9.66 25.46 8.14
N GLU A 2 -10.73 24.71 8.34
CA GLU A 2 -10.63 23.24 8.47
C GLU A 2 -10.28 22.67 7.09
N GLY A 3 -9.11 22.01 6.97
CA GLY A 3 -8.67 21.39 5.72
C GLY A 3 -9.46 20.11 5.39
N ILE A 4 -9.24 19.57 4.20
CA ILE A 4 -9.84 18.33 3.72
C ILE A 4 -8.78 17.24 3.58
N ILE A 5 -9.17 15.96 3.63
CA ILE A 5 -8.29 14.86 3.21
C ILE A 5 -8.39 14.68 1.70
N VAL A 6 -7.23 14.63 1.05
CA VAL A 6 -7.10 14.40 -0.40
C VAL A 6 -6.27 13.14 -0.67
N ARG A 7 -6.61 12.43 -1.73
CA ARG A 7 -5.80 11.36 -2.31
C ARG A 7 -4.78 12.00 -3.26
N ARG A 8 -3.49 11.90 -2.95
CA ARG A 8 -2.40 12.31 -3.84
C ARG A 8 -1.97 11.11 -4.66
N VAL A 9 -2.27 11.18 -5.96
CA VAL A 9 -1.99 10.10 -6.90
C VAL A 9 -0.48 9.92 -7.09
N ILE A 10 -0.07 8.67 -7.04
CA ILE A 10 1.28 8.15 -7.21
C ILE A 10 1.35 7.44 -8.57
N PRO A 11 2.46 7.55 -9.32
CA PRO A 11 2.59 6.83 -10.58
C PRO A 11 2.44 5.31 -10.41
N SER A 12 1.73 4.66 -11.34
CA SER A 12 1.57 3.20 -11.36
C SER A 12 2.78 2.54 -12.03
N ASP A 13 3.89 2.44 -11.29
CA ASP A 13 5.21 2.02 -11.76
C ASP A 13 5.75 0.77 -11.02
N ASN A 14 4.86 -0.08 -10.50
CA ASN A 14 5.17 -1.21 -9.59
C ASN A 14 5.83 -0.82 -8.27
N SER A 15 6.05 0.48 -8.03
CA SER A 15 6.69 1.01 -6.84
C SER A 15 5.81 1.99 -6.06
N CYS A 16 4.51 2.00 -6.38
CA CYS A 16 3.52 2.90 -5.78
C CYS A 16 3.53 2.90 -4.24
N LEU A 17 3.64 1.74 -3.59
CA LEU A 17 3.75 1.67 -2.12
C LEU A 17 4.93 2.48 -1.59
N PHE A 18 6.12 2.30 -2.17
CA PHE A 18 7.32 2.96 -1.70
C PHE A 18 7.29 4.46 -1.99
N ASN A 19 6.77 4.85 -3.16
CA ASN A 19 6.63 6.25 -3.53
C ASN A 19 5.53 6.95 -2.72
N ALA A 20 4.46 6.26 -2.35
CA ALA A 20 3.43 6.76 -1.46
C ALA A 20 3.99 6.96 -0.04
N VAL A 21 4.74 5.98 0.49
CA VAL A 21 5.45 6.11 1.78
C VAL A 21 6.44 7.27 1.72
N GLY A 22 7.26 7.36 0.66
CA GLY A 22 8.20 8.46 0.46
C GLY A 22 7.52 9.82 0.46
N TYR A 23 6.35 9.93 -0.16
CA TYR A 23 5.60 11.17 -0.16
C TYR A 23 5.09 11.54 1.24
N VAL A 24 4.46 10.60 1.95
CA VAL A 24 3.89 10.94 3.26
C VAL A 24 4.95 11.16 4.35
N MET A 25 6.13 10.56 4.21
CA MET A 25 7.24 10.71 5.15
C MET A 25 8.11 11.93 4.83
N ASP A 26 8.48 12.11 3.56
CA ASP A 26 9.55 13.00 3.12
C ASP A 26 9.12 14.00 2.02
N HIS A 27 7.84 14.01 1.62
CA HIS A 27 7.32 14.75 0.46
C HIS A 27 8.05 14.45 -0.86
N ASP A 28 8.56 13.22 -1.02
CA ASP A 28 9.25 12.76 -2.24
C ASP A 28 8.62 11.50 -2.82
N LYS A 29 8.12 11.61 -4.06
CA LYS A 29 7.49 10.51 -4.81
C LYS A 29 8.50 9.61 -5.55
N ASN A 30 9.80 9.76 -5.32
CA ASN A 30 10.86 9.00 -6.01
C ASN A 30 11.74 8.20 -5.03
N LYS A 31 11.19 7.81 -3.88
CA LYS A 31 11.93 7.12 -2.81
C LYS A 31 12.03 5.61 -2.98
N ALA A 32 11.41 5.03 -4.02
CA ALA A 32 11.33 3.59 -4.20
C ALA A 32 12.66 2.83 -4.08
N SER A 33 13.69 3.29 -4.78
CA SER A 33 14.99 2.61 -4.76
C SER A 33 15.62 2.62 -3.37
N GLU A 34 15.57 3.75 -2.67
CA GLU A 34 16.11 3.90 -1.33
C GLU A 34 15.36 3.03 -0.32
N LEU A 35 14.03 3.07 -0.33
CA LEU A 35 13.22 2.31 0.64
C LEU A 35 13.36 0.79 0.45
N ARG A 36 13.50 0.32 -0.79
CA ARG A 36 13.81 -1.10 -1.06
C ARG A 36 15.16 -1.51 -0.45
N GLN A 37 16.17 -0.64 -0.51
CA GLN A 37 17.47 -0.89 0.12
C GLN A 37 17.36 -0.94 1.65
N VAL A 38 16.59 -0.03 2.25
CA VAL A 38 16.30 -0.05 3.70
C VAL A 38 15.67 -1.37 4.10
N ILE A 39 14.68 -1.83 3.34
CA ILE A 39 13.99 -3.10 3.61
C ILE A 39 14.93 -4.29 3.48
N ALA A 40 15.69 -4.39 2.38
CA ALA A 40 16.66 -5.48 2.20
C ALA A 40 17.71 -5.48 3.33
N ALA A 41 18.23 -4.32 3.71
CA ALA A 41 19.17 -4.19 4.82
C ALA A 41 18.56 -4.60 6.17
N THR A 42 17.26 -4.33 6.38
CA THR A 42 16.55 -4.73 7.60
C THR A 42 16.34 -6.24 7.63
N VAL A 43 15.89 -6.82 6.52
CA VAL A 43 15.65 -8.27 6.37
C VAL A 43 16.92 -9.07 6.62
N VAL A 44 18.05 -8.66 6.03
CA VAL A 44 19.33 -9.37 6.20
C VAL A 44 19.91 -9.21 7.61
N SER A 45 19.56 -8.15 8.34
CA SER A 45 20.08 -7.89 9.68
C SER A 45 19.48 -8.78 10.77
N ASP A 46 18.30 -9.36 10.54
CA ASP A 46 17.61 -10.24 11.49
C ASP A 46 16.98 -11.46 10.78
N PRO A 47 17.79 -12.44 10.35
CA PRO A 47 17.29 -13.64 9.67
C PRO A 47 16.43 -14.56 10.55
N GLU A 48 16.50 -14.41 11.88
CA GLU A 48 15.65 -15.17 12.80
C GLU A 48 14.21 -14.65 12.75
N LYS A 49 14.01 -13.33 12.84
CA LYS A 49 12.69 -12.70 12.64
C LYS A 49 12.22 -12.87 11.19
N TYR A 50 13.06 -12.50 10.23
CA TYR A 50 12.77 -12.55 8.80
C TYR A 50 13.17 -13.91 8.21
N SER A 51 12.59 -14.96 8.78
CA SER A 51 12.78 -16.35 8.37
C SER A 51 11.94 -16.70 7.14
N GLU A 52 12.22 -17.85 6.53
CA GLU A 52 11.46 -18.35 5.38
C GLU A 52 9.96 -18.52 5.67
N ALA A 53 9.61 -18.91 6.90
CA ALA A 53 8.22 -19.01 7.32
C ALA A 53 7.51 -17.64 7.37
N PHE A 54 8.25 -16.57 7.68
CA PHE A 54 7.71 -15.21 7.73
C PHE A 54 7.61 -14.59 6.34
N LEU A 55 8.64 -14.77 5.51
CA LEU A 55 8.77 -14.14 4.19
C LEU A 55 8.11 -14.93 3.05
N GLY A 56 7.90 -16.24 3.24
CA GLY A 56 7.44 -17.17 2.21
C GLY A 56 8.51 -17.50 1.14
N LYS A 57 9.77 -17.14 1.39
CA LYS A 57 10.99 -17.36 0.59
C LYS A 57 12.19 -17.33 1.54
N THR A 58 13.35 -17.83 1.11
CA THR A 58 14.56 -17.65 1.94
C THR A 58 14.88 -16.16 2.14
N ASN A 59 15.60 -15.83 3.21
CA ASN A 59 15.96 -14.46 3.53
C ASN A 59 16.74 -13.81 2.36
N GLU A 60 17.69 -14.54 1.78
CA GLU A 60 18.49 -14.12 0.64
C GLU A 60 17.64 -13.89 -0.61
N GLU A 61 16.77 -14.85 -0.95
CA GLU A 61 15.85 -14.73 -2.10
C GLU A 61 14.89 -13.54 -1.95
N TYR A 62 14.45 -13.27 -0.72
CA TYR A 62 13.60 -12.11 -0.45
C TYR A 62 14.34 -10.79 -0.66
N CYS A 63 15.58 -10.69 -0.22
CA CYS A 63 16.42 -9.51 -0.43
C CYS A 63 16.61 -9.21 -1.92
N GLU A 64 16.92 -10.23 -2.73
CA GLU A 64 17.01 -10.07 -4.19
C GLU A 64 15.66 -9.68 -4.81
N TRP A 65 14.57 -10.29 -4.33
CA TRP A 65 13.22 -10.01 -4.81
C TRP A 65 12.78 -8.57 -4.53
N ILE A 66 12.98 -8.07 -3.31
CA ILE A 66 12.50 -6.73 -2.92
C ILE A 66 13.28 -5.61 -3.59
N LEU A 67 14.55 -5.86 -3.94
CA LEU A 67 15.39 -4.90 -4.68
C LEU A 67 14.99 -4.76 -6.15
N ASN A 68 14.21 -5.69 -6.70
CA ASN A 68 13.73 -5.59 -8.07
C ASN A 68 12.57 -4.56 -8.16
N PRO A 69 12.70 -3.50 -9.00
CA PRO A 69 11.70 -2.44 -9.11
C PRO A 69 10.34 -2.90 -9.67
N GLU A 70 10.27 -4.08 -10.30
CA GLU A 70 9.02 -4.66 -10.81
C GLU A 70 8.20 -5.36 -9.72
N LYS A 71 8.78 -5.58 -8.52
CA LYS A 71 8.10 -6.29 -7.43
C LYS A 71 7.36 -5.33 -6.52
N TRP A 72 6.12 -5.68 -6.18
CA TRP A 72 5.28 -4.85 -5.33
C TRP A 72 5.59 -5.12 -3.86
N GLY A 73 5.63 -4.06 -3.06
CA GLY A 73 5.62 -4.22 -1.61
C GLY A 73 4.22 -4.53 -1.08
N GLY A 74 4.14 -4.87 0.20
CA GLY A 74 2.89 -5.03 0.93
C GLY A 74 3.06 -4.86 2.43
N ALA A 75 2.39 -5.70 3.20
CA ALA A 75 2.32 -5.59 4.66
C ALA A 75 3.69 -5.73 5.36
N ILE A 76 4.59 -6.58 4.84
CA ILE A 76 5.93 -6.76 5.39
C ILE A 76 6.73 -5.46 5.24
N GLU A 77 6.71 -4.88 4.04
CA GLU A 77 7.38 -3.61 3.74
C GLU A 77 6.85 -2.47 4.61
N LEU A 78 5.52 -2.33 4.72
CA LEU A 78 4.91 -1.28 5.55
C LEU A 78 5.28 -1.42 7.03
N SER A 79 5.33 -2.65 7.55
CA SER A 79 5.76 -2.92 8.93
C SER A 79 7.22 -2.49 9.16
N ILE A 80 8.12 -2.88 8.26
CA ILE A 80 9.53 -2.50 8.31
C ILE A 80 9.71 -0.98 8.22
N LEU A 81 9.02 -0.35 7.28
CA LEU A 81 9.13 1.10 7.05
C LEU A 81 8.55 1.91 8.21
N ALA A 82 7.46 1.45 8.85
CA ALA A 82 6.95 2.08 10.06
C ALA A 82 7.99 2.06 11.20
N GLU A 83 8.67 0.92 11.40
CA GLU A 83 9.76 0.81 12.39
C GLU A 83 10.96 1.69 12.01
N PHE A 84 11.37 1.69 10.74
CA PHE A 84 12.51 2.49 10.25
C PHE A 84 12.30 4.00 10.42
N TYR A 85 11.12 4.51 10.08
CA TYR A 85 10.79 5.92 10.25
C TYR A 85 10.42 6.30 11.69
N GLY A 86 10.23 5.32 12.58
CA GLY A 86 9.75 5.56 13.94
C GLY A 86 8.35 6.16 13.98
N ARG A 87 7.49 5.77 13.04
CA ARG A 87 6.19 6.41 12.79
C ARG A 87 5.15 5.38 12.37
N GLU A 88 3.92 5.52 12.85
CA GLU A 88 2.83 4.65 12.43
C GLU A 88 2.42 4.91 10.97
N ILE A 89 2.01 3.86 10.28
CA ILE A 89 1.43 3.96 8.94
C ILE A 89 0.02 3.38 8.99
N ALA A 90 -0.98 4.22 8.72
CA ALA A 90 -2.37 3.79 8.55
C ALA A 90 -2.67 3.57 7.07
N ALA A 91 -2.84 2.31 6.66
CA ALA A 91 -3.23 1.96 5.30
C ALA A 91 -4.74 1.70 5.23
N TYR A 92 -5.48 2.58 4.55
CA TYR A 92 -6.91 2.45 4.35
C TYR A 92 -7.23 1.67 3.07
N ASP A 93 -7.93 0.55 3.19
CA ASP A 93 -8.38 -0.26 2.07
C ASP A 93 -9.77 0.21 1.62
N ILE A 94 -9.90 0.66 0.37
CA ILE A 94 -11.15 1.21 -0.17
C ILE A 94 -12.22 0.12 -0.21
N GLN A 95 -11.90 -1.07 -0.70
CA GLN A 95 -12.88 -2.13 -0.92
C GLN A 95 -13.59 -2.54 0.38
N THR A 96 -12.80 -2.75 1.43
CA THR A 96 -13.27 -3.26 2.74
C THR A 96 -13.54 -2.16 3.75
N THR A 97 -13.13 -0.92 3.47
CA THR A 97 -13.16 0.23 4.40
C THR A 97 -12.36 0.04 5.69
N ARG A 98 -11.53 -1.01 5.78
CA ARG A 98 -10.67 -1.28 6.93
C ARG A 98 -9.45 -0.36 6.92
N CYS A 99 -8.90 -0.12 8.10
CA CYS A 99 -7.63 0.56 8.29
C CYS A 99 -6.64 -0.41 8.95
N ASP A 100 -5.59 -0.76 8.23
CA ASP A 100 -4.50 -1.59 8.75
C ASP A 100 -3.42 -0.64 9.33
N LEU A 101 -3.17 -0.71 10.64
CA LEU A 101 -2.26 0.20 11.34
C LEU A 101 -0.93 -0.49 11.69
N TYR A 102 0.13 -0.08 11.00
CA TYR A 102 1.50 -0.60 11.17
C TYR A 102 2.26 0.22 12.21
N GLY A 103 3.00 -0.44 13.10
CA GLY A 103 3.76 0.21 14.19
C GLY A 103 2.94 0.56 15.43
N GLN A 104 1.68 0.13 15.51
CA GLN A 104 0.76 0.48 16.63
C GLN A 104 1.22 0.00 18.01
N ASP A 105 2.01 -1.06 18.05
CA ASP A 105 2.57 -1.67 19.26
C ASP A 105 3.86 -0.96 19.74
N LYS A 106 4.39 -0.02 18.95
CA LYS A 106 5.66 0.68 19.21
C LYS A 106 5.51 2.01 19.95
N ASN A 107 4.28 2.43 20.24
CA ASN A 107 3.96 3.71 20.88
C ASN A 107 4.55 4.93 20.12
N PHE A 108 4.62 4.88 18.79
CA PHE A 108 5.00 6.07 18.03
C PHE A 108 4.01 7.20 18.27
N GLU A 109 4.54 8.43 18.26
CA GLU A 109 3.82 9.67 18.55
C GLU A 109 3.27 10.34 17.28
N GLU A 110 3.58 9.79 16.12
CA GLU A 110 3.20 10.32 14.82
C GLU A 110 2.65 9.20 13.94
N ARG A 111 1.74 9.57 13.04
CA ARG A 111 1.10 8.68 12.07
C ARG A 111 0.99 9.35 10.71
N VAL A 112 1.25 8.59 9.66
CA VAL A 112 0.96 8.93 8.26
C VAL A 112 -0.15 8.05 7.72
N MET A 113 -0.73 8.43 6.58
CA MET A 113 -1.87 7.73 6.01
C MET A 113 -1.68 7.41 4.53
N LEU A 114 -2.00 6.18 4.16
CA LEU A 114 -2.03 5.69 2.78
C LEU A 114 -3.45 5.24 2.44
N ILE A 115 -3.76 5.15 1.15
CA ILE A 115 -4.99 4.55 0.66
C ILE A 115 -4.69 3.49 -0.39
N TYR A 116 -5.38 2.36 -0.30
CA TYR A 116 -5.18 1.19 -1.15
C TYR A 116 -6.48 0.82 -1.86
N ASP A 117 -6.41 0.66 -3.17
CA ASP A 117 -7.57 0.38 -4.01
C ASP A 117 -7.70 -1.09 -4.44
N GLY A 118 -6.95 -2.00 -3.82
CA GLY A 118 -6.92 -3.43 -4.21
C GLY A 118 -5.79 -3.78 -5.18
N LEU A 119 -5.14 -2.77 -5.77
CA LEU A 119 -3.99 -2.94 -6.67
C LEU A 119 -2.88 -1.91 -6.42
N HIS A 120 -3.26 -0.68 -6.08
CA HIS A 120 -2.39 0.48 -6.06
C HIS A 120 -2.47 1.23 -4.71
N TYR A 121 -1.33 1.77 -4.28
CA TYR A 121 -1.22 2.63 -3.10
C TYR A 121 -1.03 4.08 -3.50
N ASP A 122 -1.80 4.94 -2.85
CA ASP A 122 -1.66 6.39 -2.92
C ASP A 122 -1.45 7.00 -1.54
N ALA A 123 -0.96 8.24 -1.53
CA ALA A 123 -0.79 9.00 -0.30
C ALA A 123 -2.08 9.72 0.09
N LEU A 124 -2.36 9.78 1.39
CA LEU A 124 -3.38 10.67 1.95
C LEU A 124 -2.71 11.86 2.63
N ALA A 125 -3.20 13.05 2.33
CA ALA A 125 -2.74 14.30 2.92
C ALA A 125 -3.92 15.15 3.36
N MET A 126 -3.70 15.98 4.38
CA MET A 126 -4.61 17.07 4.70
C MET A 126 -4.19 18.30 3.91
N SER A 127 -5.12 18.91 3.18
CA SER A 127 -4.86 20.03 2.30
C SER A 127 -5.93 21.13 2.48
N PRO A 128 -5.65 22.41 2.18
CA PRO A 128 -6.64 23.49 2.36
C PRO A 128 -7.91 23.31 1.54
N PHE A 129 -7.81 22.76 0.32
CA PHE A 129 -8.92 22.50 -0.60
C PHE A 129 -8.51 21.50 -1.69
N GLU A 130 -9.48 21.01 -2.44
CA GLU A 130 -9.23 20.04 -3.52
C GLU A 130 -8.42 20.69 -4.66
N GLY A 131 -7.32 20.06 -5.05
CA GLY A 131 -6.42 20.62 -6.06
C GLY A 131 -5.45 21.68 -5.55
N ALA A 132 -5.40 21.94 -4.23
CA ALA A 132 -4.35 22.77 -3.65
C ALA A 132 -2.95 22.19 -3.98
N PRO A 133 -1.93 23.05 -4.17
CA PRO A 133 -0.55 22.61 -4.36
C PRO A 133 -0.07 21.70 -3.23
N GLU A 134 0.76 20.71 -3.59
CA GLU A 134 1.31 19.70 -2.66
C GLU A 134 2.18 20.31 -1.55
N GLU A 135 2.73 21.52 -1.75
CA GLU A 135 3.49 22.26 -0.73
C GLU A 135 2.65 22.67 0.49
N PHE A 136 1.31 22.66 0.38
CA PHE A 136 0.39 22.94 1.48
C PHE A 136 -0.09 21.68 2.20
N ASP A 137 0.39 20.50 1.79
CA ASP A 137 -0.02 19.26 2.39
C ASP A 137 0.59 19.06 3.77
N GLN A 138 -0.25 18.67 4.72
CA GLN A 138 0.17 18.02 5.94
C GLN A 138 -0.01 16.51 5.78
N THR A 139 1.08 15.76 5.89
CA THR A 139 1.08 14.29 5.75
C THR A 139 1.37 13.56 7.07
N ILE A 140 2.00 14.24 8.02
CA ILE A 140 2.36 13.71 9.34
C ILE A 140 1.41 14.29 10.39
N PHE A 141 0.83 13.41 11.21
CA PHE A 141 -0.16 13.76 12.22
C PHE A 141 0.25 13.24 13.59
N ALA A 142 0.13 14.07 14.63
CA ALA A 142 0.42 13.68 16.00
C ALA A 142 -0.65 12.70 16.52
N VAL A 143 -0.19 11.61 17.11
CA VAL A 143 -1.02 10.62 17.80
C VAL A 143 -1.35 11.13 19.19
N GLN A 144 -2.63 11.20 19.50
CA GLN A 144 -3.17 11.70 20.76
C GLN A 144 -3.15 10.60 21.84
N SER A 145 -3.46 10.99 23.07
CA SER A 145 -3.50 10.07 24.22
C SER A 145 -4.50 8.91 24.05
N ASP A 146 -5.53 9.09 23.21
CA ASP A 146 -6.51 8.06 22.88
C ASP A 146 -6.09 7.16 21.69
N ARG A 147 -4.83 7.29 21.23
CA ARG A 147 -4.25 6.59 20.06
C ARG A 147 -4.90 6.95 18.72
N THR A 148 -5.65 8.04 18.65
CA THR A 148 -6.16 8.61 17.39
C THR A 148 -5.31 9.77 16.90
N VAL A 149 -5.48 10.19 15.64
CA VAL A 149 -5.01 11.48 15.12
C VAL A 149 -6.14 12.53 15.10
N GLY A 150 -7.11 12.40 16.01
CA GLY A 150 -8.23 13.32 16.17
C GLY A 150 -9.18 13.31 14.98
N SER A 151 -9.64 14.50 14.55
CA SER A 151 -10.65 14.63 13.49
C SER A 151 -10.18 14.16 12.11
N VAL A 152 -8.86 14.11 11.90
CA VAL A 152 -8.22 13.71 10.64
C VAL A 152 -8.59 12.29 10.24
N GLU A 153 -8.60 11.36 11.20
CA GLU A 153 -8.99 9.97 11.00
C GLU A 153 -10.41 9.83 10.46
N ARG A 154 -11.34 10.63 11.00
CA ARG A 154 -12.73 10.65 10.55
C ARG A 154 -12.83 11.20 9.12
N LEU A 155 -12.05 12.22 8.78
CA LEU A 155 -12.02 12.77 7.42
C LEU A 155 -11.45 11.76 6.42
N ALA A 156 -10.38 11.03 6.78
CA ALA A 156 -9.82 9.95 5.97
C ALA A 156 -10.85 8.84 5.75
N LEU A 157 -11.52 8.38 6.81
CA LEU A 157 -12.56 7.35 6.70
C LEU A 157 -13.75 7.80 5.84
N ASN A 158 -14.13 9.08 5.89
CA ASN A 158 -15.17 9.63 5.03
C ASN A 158 -14.77 9.59 3.55
N LEU A 159 -13.52 9.98 3.23
CA LEU A 159 -12.99 9.87 1.86
C LEU A 159 -12.97 8.42 1.37
N VAL A 160 -12.56 7.48 2.23
CA VAL A 160 -12.53 6.05 1.91
C VAL A 160 -13.93 5.52 1.63
N LYS A 161 -14.93 5.88 2.44
CA LYS A 161 -16.34 5.49 2.23
C LYS A 161 -16.92 6.09 0.95
N ASP A 162 -16.59 7.33 0.63
CA ASP A 162 -16.99 7.96 -0.63
C ASP A 162 -16.40 7.21 -1.84
N GLN A 163 -15.10 6.89 -1.81
CA GLN A 163 -14.46 6.10 -2.87
C GLN A 163 -15.01 4.66 -2.97
N GLN A 164 -15.35 4.05 -1.82
CA GLN A 164 -15.97 2.74 -1.79
C GLN A 164 -17.37 2.76 -2.41
N GLY A 165 -18.20 3.77 -2.08
CA GLY A 165 -19.52 3.97 -2.70
C GLY A 165 -19.44 4.23 -4.20
N LYS A 166 -18.37 4.88 -4.66
CA LYS A 166 -18.05 5.08 -6.09
C LYS A 166 -17.43 3.86 -6.77
N ARG A 167 -17.15 2.79 -6.02
CA ARG A 167 -16.44 1.59 -6.49
C ARG A 167 -15.08 1.89 -7.13
N SER A 168 -14.38 2.88 -6.58
CA SER A 168 -13.03 3.28 -7.03
C SER A 168 -11.95 2.34 -6.50
N TYR A 169 -12.14 1.03 -6.72
CA TYR A 169 -11.23 -0.04 -6.30
C TYR A 169 -11.30 -1.21 -7.28
N THR A 170 -10.24 -2.01 -7.34
CA THR A 170 -10.14 -3.23 -8.14
C THR A 170 -10.37 -4.43 -7.23
N ASP A 171 -11.46 -5.16 -7.46
CA ASP A 171 -11.76 -6.39 -6.73
C ASP A 171 -10.96 -7.57 -7.31
N THR A 172 -9.71 -7.70 -6.89
CA THR A 172 -8.82 -8.81 -7.31
C THR A 172 -9.31 -10.20 -6.86
N SER A 173 -10.33 -10.28 -6.00
CA SER A 173 -10.92 -11.56 -5.59
C SER A 173 -12.05 -12.03 -6.50
N ASN A 174 -12.81 -11.11 -7.11
CA ASN A 174 -14.00 -11.45 -7.90
C ASN A 174 -14.00 -10.89 -9.35
N PHE A 175 -12.93 -10.23 -9.78
CA PHE A 175 -12.84 -9.73 -11.16
C PHE A 175 -12.91 -10.86 -12.19
N THR A 176 -13.63 -10.63 -13.28
CA THR A 176 -13.76 -11.59 -14.37
C THR A 176 -12.59 -11.45 -15.34
N LEU A 177 -11.82 -12.51 -15.43
CA LEU A 177 -10.68 -12.66 -16.33
C LEU A 177 -11.05 -13.55 -17.51
N ARG A 178 -10.55 -13.22 -18.70
CA ARG A 178 -10.57 -14.11 -19.86
C ARG A 178 -9.15 -14.50 -20.21
N CYS A 179 -8.90 -15.80 -20.32
CA CYS A 179 -7.64 -16.29 -20.85
C CYS A 179 -7.56 -15.95 -22.35
N GLY A 180 -6.57 -15.16 -22.77
CA GLY A 180 -6.37 -14.77 -24.17
C GLY A 180 -6.06 -15.95 -25.11
N ALA A 181 -5.50 -17.05 -24.58
CA ALA A 181 -5.15 -18.23 -25.37
C ALA A 181 -6.35 -19.15 -25.67
N CYS A 182 -7.16 -19.50 -24.66
CA CYS A 182 -8.26 -20.46 -24.80
C CYS A 182 -9.65 -19.86 -24.58
N GLN A 183 -9.75 -18.56 -24.30
CA GLN A 183 -11.00 -17.81 -24.11
C GLN A 183 -11.87 -18.25 -22.92
N ILE A 184 -11.34 -19.09 -22.02
CA ILE A 184 -12.02 -19.48 -20.78
C ILE A 184 -12.17 -18.25 -19.87
N GLY A 185 -13.38 -18.05 -19.38
CA GLY A 185 -13.70 -17.09 -18.32
C GLY A 185 -13.31 -17.65 -16.96
N LEU A 186 -12.69 -16.81 -16.13
CA LEU A 186 -12.10 -17.13 -14.84
C LEU A 186 -12.55 -16.05 -13.86
N ILE A 187 -12.79 -16.42 -12.61
CA ILE A 187 -13.22 -15.51 -11.55
C ILE A 187 -12.07 -15.37 -10.55
N GLY A 188 -11.53 -14.15 -10.48
CA GLY A 188 -10.49 -13.77 -9.55
C GLY A 188 -9.12 -14.34 -9.87
N GLN A 189 -8.14 -13.92 -9.07
CA GLN A 189 -6.75 -14.34 -9.24
C GLN A 189 -6.54 -15.83 -8.98
N LYS A 190 -7.33 -16.43 -8.08
CA LYS A 190 -7.20 -17.85 -7.71
C LYS A 190 -7.42 -18.76 -8.92
N GLU A 191 -8.52 -18.55 -9.65
CA GLU A 191 -8.83 -19.36 -10.84
C GLU A 191 -7.81 -19.11 -11.96
N ALA A 192 -7.33 -17.87 -12.13
CA ALA A 192 -6.26 -17.58 -13.10
C ALA A 192 -4.94 -18.30 -12.79
N VAL A 193 -4.54 -18.37 -11.51
CA VAL A 193 -3.34 -19.10 -11.10
C VAL A 193 -3.52 -20.61 -11.30
N GLU A 194 -4.67 -21.16 -10.93
CA GLU A 194 -4.99 -22.58 -11.14
C GLU A 194 -5.01 -22.92 -12.64
N HIS A 195 -5.61 -22.07 -13.47
CA HIS A 195 -5.64 -22.20 -14.92
C HIS A 195 -4.24 -22.13 -15.53
N ALA A 196 -3.41 -21.17 -15.11
CA ALA A 196 -2.03 -21.04 -15.58
C ALA A 196 -1.19 -22.28 -15.24
N LYS A 197 -1.35 -22.82 -14.03
CA LYS A 197 -0.67 -24.05 -13.60
C LYS A 197 -1.12 -25.27 -14.42
N ALA A 198 -2.41 -25.39 -14.71
CA ALA A 198 -2.96 -26.53 -15.45
C ALA A 198 -2.65 -26.48 -16.95
N THR A 199 -2.57 -25.29 -17.54
CA THR A 199 -2.52 -25.12 -19.00
C THR A 199 -1.25 -24.46 -19.54
N GLY A 200 -0.44 -23.84 -18.68
CA GLY A 200 0.69 -23.00 -19.07
C GLY A 200 0.30 -21.63 -19.63
N HIS A 201 -0.99 -21.28 -19.66
CA HIS A 201 -1.44 -19.99 -20.17
C HIS A 201 -1.25 -18.87 -19.13
N VAL A 202 -0.61 -17.77 -19.54
CA VAL A 202 -0.34 -16.62 -18.65
C VAL A 202 -0.92 -15.29 -19.15
N ASN A 203 -1.58 -15.28 -20.31
CA ASN A 203 -2.21 -14.09 -20.88
C ASN A 203 -3.66 -14.01 -20.41
N PHE A 204 -3.93 -13.18 -19.39
CA PHE A 204 -5.27 -12.93 -18.87
C PHE A 204 -5.68 -11.48 -19.09
N GLN A 205 -6.90 -11.27 -19.56
CA GLN A 205 -7.48 -9.94 -19.77
C GLN A 205 -8.74 -9.81 -18.93
N GLU A 206 -8.83 -8.75 -18.13
CA GLU A 206 -10.07 -8.42 -17.45
C GLU A 206 -11.14 -8.02 -18.47
N TYR A 207 -12.36 -8.49 -18.28
CA TYR A 207 -13.51 -8.07 -19.09
C TYR A 207 -14.71 -7.82 -18.18
N SER A 208 -15.52 -6.83 -18.57
CA SER A 208 -16.79 -6.48 -17.93
C SER A 208 -17.97 -7.10 -18.68
#